data_AF-K1UVE2-F1
#
_entry.id   AF-K1UVE2-F1
#
_cell.length_a   1.000
_cell.length_b   1.000
_cell.length_c   1.000
_cell.angle_alpha   90.00
_cell.angle_beta   90.00
_cell.angle_gamma   90.00
#
_symmetry.space_group_name_H-M   'P 1'
#
loop_
_entity.id
_entity.type
_entity.pdbx_description
1 polymer ?
#
loop_
_entity_poly.entity_id
_entity_poly.type
_entity_poly.pdbx_seq_one_letter_code
_entity_poly.pdbx_strand_id
1 'polypeptide(L)' 'MSKTRFVAFATQKGGIGKSTITALVANYFHNVKGYNVAVIDCDEPQYNLADLRDEELEL' A
#
# COMPACT_ATOMS: atom_id res chain seq x y z
N MET A 1 -5.29 2.15 24.70
CA MET A 1 -5.32 2.63 23.29
C MET A 1 -4.18 1.97 22.55
N SER A 2 -4.42 1.33 21.40
CA SER A 2 -3.33 0.89 20.53
C SER A 2 -2.73 2.10 19.83
N LYS A 3 -1.40 2.17 19.74
CA LYS A 3 -0.68 3.26 19.07
C LYS A 3 -0.59 2.94 17.58
N THR A 4 -1.03 3.87 16.73
CA THR A 4 -0.85 3.78 15.27
C THR A 4 0.62 3.62 14.92
N ARG A 5 0.92 2.72 13.98
CA ARG A 5 2.27 2.46 13.47
C ARG A 5 2.37 2.97 12.04
N PHE A 6 3.43 3.71 11.76
CA PHE A 6 3.74 4.22 10.43
C PHE A 6 4.90 3.40 9.85
N VAL A 7 4.75 2.96 8.61
CA VAL A 7 5.74 2.16 7.88
C VAL A 7 5.88 2.77 6.50
N ALA A 8 7.13 2.92 6.04
CA ALA A 8 7.43 3.44 4.70
C ALA A 8 8.37 2.47 3.97
N PHE A 9 7.99 2.06 2.77
CA PHE A 9 8.84 1.29 1.86
C PHE A 9 9.47 2.26 0.84
N ALA A 10 10.68 2.70 1.13
CA ALA A 10 11.36 3.75 0.35
C ALA A 10 12.71 3.26 -0.19
N THR A 11 12.98 3.60 -1.45
CA THR A 11 14.20 3.21 -2.17
C THR A 11 14.49 4.24 -3.25
N GLN A 12 15.77 4.49 -3.56
CA GLN A 12 16.17 5.41 -4.62
C GLN A 12 15.95 4.86 -6.03
N LYS A 13 15.86 3.54 -6.20
CA LYS A 13 15.72 2.89 -7.52
C LYS A 13 14.25 2.62 -7.84
N GLY A 14 13.81 3.08 -9.02
CA GLY A 14 12.50 2.73 -9.58
C GLY A 14 12.41 1.25 -9.98
N GLY A 15 11.19 0.69 -10.00
CA GLY A 15 10.95 -0.66 -10.50
C GLY A 15 11.46 -1.82 -9.63
N ILE A 16 11.79 -1.59 -8.36
CA ILE A 16 12.27 -2.66 -7.46
C ILE A 16 11.17 -3.30 -6.60
N GLY A 17 9.90 -2.97 -6.85
CA GLY A 17 8.76 -3.58 -6.17
C GLY A 17 8.28 -2.88 -4.88
N LYS A 18 8.57 -1.58 -4.70
CA LYS A 18 8.07 -0.80 -3.55
C LYS A 18 6.53 -0.82 -3.46
N SER A 19 5.87 -0.56 -4.58
CA SER A 19 4.42 -0.57 -4.68
C SER A 19 3.85 -1.96 -4.41
N THR A 20 4.48 -2.98 -4.99
CA THR A 20 4.12 -4.39 -4.79
C THR A 20 4.19 -4.81 -3.32
N ILE A 21 5.30 -4.54 -2.63
CA ILE A 21 5.42 -4.91 -1.22
C ILE A 21 4.47 -4.10 -0.34
N THR A 22 4.22 -2.84 -0.67
CA THR A 22 3.24 -2.00 0.03
C THR A 22 1.83 -2.61 -0.06
N ALA A 23 1.39 -2.98 -1.26
CA ALA A 23 0.09 -3.62 -1.47
C ALA A 23 -0.03 -4.97 -0.75
N LEU A 24 1.00 -5.82 -0.81
CA LEU A 24 1.00 -7.12 -0.14
C LEU A 24 0.94 -6.99 1.38
N VAL A 25 1.74 -6.09 1.96
CA VAL A 25 1.78 -5.87 3.41
C VAL A 25 0.46 -5.26 3.90
N ALA A 26 -0.09 -4.29 3.18
CA ALA A 26 -1.38 -3.69 3.50
C ALA A 26 -2.50 -4.72 3.49
N ASN A 27 -2.58 -5.54 2.43
CA ASN A 27 -3.57 -6.62 2.31
C ASN A 27 -3.43 -7.67 3.41
N TYR A 28 -2.21 -8.07 3.77
CA TYR A 28 -1.98 -9.00 4.87
C TYR A 28 -2.49 -8.42 6.20
N PHE A 29 -2.14 -7.18 6.52
CA PHE A 29 -2.57 -6.58 7.79
C PHE A 29 -4.08 -6.33 7.84
N HIS A 30 -4.70 -5.98 6.72
CA HIS A 30 -6.14 -5.80 6.66
C HIS A 30 -6.88 -7.15 6.71
N ASN A 31 -6.64 -8.02 5.73
CA ASN A 31 -7.43 -9.24 5.53
C ASN A 31 -7.08 -10.37 6.49
N VAL A 32 -5.80 -10.47 6.91
CA VAL A 32 -5.34 -11.58 7.76
C VAL A 32 -5.21 -11.17 9.23
N LYS A 33 -4.78 -9.93 9.51
CA LYS A 33 -4.63 -9.45 10.90
C LYS A 33 -5.82 -8.64 11.41
N GLY A 34 -6.76 -8.25 10.56
CA GLY A 34 -7.95 -7.51 10.95
C GLY A 34 -7.67 -6.09 11.43
N TYR A 35 -6.59 -5.47 10.95
CA TYR A 35 -6.25 -4.08 11.30
C TYR A 35 -6.94 -3.08 10.37
N ASN A 36 -7.20 -1.89 10.92
CA ASN A 36 -7.48 -0.71 10.11
C ASN A 36 -6.18 -0.25 9.47
N VAL A 37 -6.13 -0.30 8.14
CA VAL A 37 -4.95 0.03 7.34
C VAL A 37 -5.31 1.17 6.40
N ALA A 38 -4.43 2.15 6.31
CA ALA A 38 -4.45 3.19 5.29
C ALA A 38 -3.14 3.10 4.50
N VAL A 39 -3.23 3.26 3.18
CA VAL A 39 -2.09 3.32 2.27
C VAL A 39 -2.05 4.71 1.67
N ILE A 40 -0.87 5.32 1.67
CA ILE A 40 -0.62 6.63 1.08
C ILE A 40 0.39 6.42 -0.04
N ASP A 41 -0.04 6.63 -1.28
CA ASP A 41 0.84 6.61 -2.43
C ASP A 41 1.48 7.99 -2.60
N CYS A 42 2.81 8.03 -2.63
CA CYS A 42 3.59 9.25 -2.80
C CYS A 42 4.38 9.24 -4.13
N ASP A 43 4.03 8.35 -5.07
CA ASP A 43 4.72 8.18 -6.35
C ASP A 43 3.98 8.92 -7.49
N GLU A 44 4.01 10.26 -7.43
CA GLU A 44 3.58 11.10 -8.55
C GLU A 44 4.61 11.00 -9.70
N PRO A 45 4.19 10.76 -10.97
CA PRO A 45 2.82 10.74 -11.50
C PRO A 45 2.23 9.35 -11.73
N GLN A 46 2.81 8.30 -11.18
CA GLN A 46 2.50 6.92 -11.57
C GLN A 46 1.27 6.35 -10.87
N TYR A 47 1.00 6.73 -9.61
CA TYR A 47 -0.22 6.40 -8.84
C TYR A 47 -0.71 4.94 -8.90
N ASN A 48 0.17 3.98 -9.23
CA ASN A 48 -0.21 2.61 -9.58
C ASN A 48 -1.04 1.92 -8.48
N LEU A 49 -0.87 2.27 -7.20
CA LEU A 49 -1.68 1.67 -6.13
C LEU A 49 -3.13 2.15 -6.13
N ALA A 50 -3.37 3.42 -6.43
CA ALA A 50 -4.72 3.96 -6.50
C ALA A 50 -5.46 3.33 -7.67
N ASP A 51 -4.85 3.33 -8.86
CA ASP A 51 -5.42 2.73 -10.07
C ASP A 51 -5.75 1.25 -9.87
N LEU A 52 -4.83 0.46 -9.29
CA LEU A 52 -5.07 -0.95 -8.97
C LEU A 52 -6.25 -1.13 -8.01
N ARG A 53 -6.41 -0.24 -7.02
CA ARG A 53 -7.53 -0.32 -6.07
C ARG A 53 -8.85 0.03 -6.75
N ASP A 54 -8.86 1.02 -7.63
CA ASP A 54 -10.06 1.40 -8.35
C ASP A 54 -10.51 0.28 -9.30
N GLU A 55 -9.57 -0.34 -10.03
CA GLU A 55 -9.83 -1.54 -10.85
C GLU A 55 -10.40 -2.71 -10.02
N GLU A 56 -9.90 -2.95 -8.80
CA GLU A 56 -10.43 -3.97 -7.89
C GLU A 56 -11.87 -3.69 -7.44
N LEU A 57 -12.27 -2.42 -7.34
CA LEU A 57 -13.60 -2.00 -6.85
C LEU A 57 -14.66 -1.94 -7.97
N GLU A 58 -14.23 -1.85 -9.22
CA GLU A 58 -15.12 -1.88 -10.40
C GLU A 58 -15.56 -3.31 -10.78
N LEU A 59 -14.94 -4.34 -10.21
CA LEU A 59 -15.25 -5.77 -10.41
C LEU A 59 -16.30 -6.29 -9.42
#